data_AF-A0A514C5D5-F1
#
_entry.id   AF-A0A514C5D5-F1
#
_cell.length_a   1.000
_cell.length_b   1.000
_cell.length_c   1.000
_cell.angle_alpha   90.00
_cell.angle_beta   90.00
_cell.angle_gamma   90.00
#
_symmetry.space_group_name_H-M   'P 1'
#
loop_
_entity.id
_entity.type
_entity.pdbx_description
1 polymer ?
#
loop_
_entity_poly.entity_id
_entity_poly.type
_entity_poly.pdbx_seq_one_letter_code
_entity_poly.pdbx_strand_id
1 'polypeptide(L)'
;MIVAVGAALVVGSAGLAGCGDGGSAVETRDRAAEGAAATLTSAEGPMEAVEAPVEKARPVLTANRRETVDAKVARLFERNGADFGARTAEDYLTRVKAFTSRPPADVDRAERPNGDVLLYQASTNTFAVVSRDGVAKTMFKPRDGAAYWAEQKAAAPDFGRRRSTGNEGGG
;
A
#
# COMPACT_ATOMS: atom_id res chain seq x y z
N MET A 1 55.78 9.14 26.83
CA MET A 1 56.30 10.35 26.15
C MET A 1 56.02 10.20 24.66
N ILE A 2 55.87 11.34 23.96
CA ILE A 2 55.46 11.53 22.54
C ILE A 2 53.93 11.69 22.43
N VAL A 3 53.35 12.84 22.78
CA VAL A 3 53.36 14.19 22.15
C VAL A 3 52.49 14.26 20.88
N ALA A 4 51.49 15.13 20.99
CA ALA A 4 50.42 15.42 20.05
C ALA A 4 50.88 16.10 18.76
N VAL A 5 50.18 15.77 17.67
CA VAL A 5 50.16 16.45 16.36
C VAL A 5 48.74 16.25 15.84
N GLY A 6 47.93 17.20 15.39
CA GLY A 6 47.99 18.63 15.19
C GLY A 6 46.68 18.95 14.48
N ALA A 7 45.81 19.77 15.08
CA ALA A 7 44.52 20.12 14.49
C ALA A 7 44.54 21.59 14.08
N ALA A 8 44.58 21.84 12.76
CA ALA A 8 44.33 23.14 12.18
C ALA A 8 43.58 22.95 10.86
N LEU A 9 42.31 23.34 10.84
CA LEU A 9 41.57 23.64 9.62
C LEU A 9 40.78 24.93 9.89
N VAL A 10 41.14 25.96 9.13
CA VAL A 10 40.61 27.32 9.16
C VAL A 10 39.69 27.49 7.94
N VAL A 11 38.71 28.40 8.07
CA VAL A 11 37.88 29.03 7.02
C VAL A 11 36.75 28.12 6.50
N GLY A 12 35.48 28.50 6.43
CA GLY A 12 34.83 29.81 6.47
C GLY A 12 33.83 29.91 5.30
N SER A 13 32.78 30.72 5.50
CA SER A 13 31.82 31.26 4.50
C SER A 13 30.43 30.62 4.46
N ALA A 14 29.47 31.46 4.85
CA ALA A 14 28.05 31.38 4.61
C ALA A 14 27.70 31.56 3.12
N GLY A 15 26.59 30.96 2.70
CA GLY A 15 25.97 31.18 1.40
C GLY A 15 24.59 30.52 1.34
N LEU A 16 23.55 31.20 1.86
CA LEU A 16 22.16 30.87 1.55
C LEU A 16 21.66 31.91 0.54
N ALA A 17 21.62 31.52 -0.73
CA ALA A 17 21.04 32.31 -1.80
C ALA A 17 20.21 31.38 -2.71
N GLY A 18 18.95 31.77 -2.92
CA GLY A 18 18.17 31.41 -4.10
C GLY A 18 17.10 30.32 -3.93
N CYS A 19 15.96 30.66 -3.31
CA CYS A 19 14.69 30.04 -3.73
C CYS A 19 14.26 30.74 -5.03
N GLY A 20 14.54 30.09 -6.16
CA GLY A 20 13.84 30.37 -7.41
C GLY A 20 12.65 29.43 -7.49
N ASP A 21 11.44 29.97 -7.30
CA ASP A 21 10.23 29.29 -7.76
C ASP A 21 9.69 30.11 -8.93
N GLY A 22 10.12 29.68 -10.12
CA GLY A 22 9.64 30.16 -11.40
C GLY A 22 8.20 29.69 -11.61
N GLY A 23 7.38 30.61 -12.09
CA GLY A 23 5.94 30.48 -12.08
C GLY A 23 5.35 29.39 -12.95
N SER A 24 4.07 29.16 -12.73
CA SER A 24 3.09 28.80 -13.76
C SER A 24 1.70 29.11 -13.21
N ALA A 25 1.23 30.33 -13.52
CA ALA A 25 -0.19 30.66 -13.45
C ALA A 25 -0.89 29.95 -14.61
N VAL A 26 -1.76 29.00 -14.31
CA VAL A 26 -2.61 28.37 -15.33
C VAL A 26 -3.75 29.31 -15.69
N GLU A 27 -3.71 29.76 -16.93
CA GLU A 27 -4.69 30.60 -17.60
C GLU A 27 -5.96 29.80 -17.92
N THR A 28 -7.09 30.32 -17.41
CA THR A 28 -8.47 30.26 -17.90
C THR A 28 -8.98 29.00 -18.62
N ARG A 29 -9.88 28.27 -17.94
CA ARG A 29 -11.12 27.80 -18.58
C ARG A 29 -12.03 29.01 -18.77
N ASP A 30 -12.56 29.23 -19.97
CA ASP A 30 -13.99 29.09 -20.27
C ASP A 30 -14.37 29.48 -21.71
N ARG A 31 -15.46 28.86 -22.20
CA ARG A 31 -16.36 29.26 -23.31
C ARG A 31 -16.27 28.56 -24.68
N ALA A 32 -16.89 27.38 -24.70
CA ALA A 32 -18.10 27.00 -25.47
C ALA A 32 -18.32 27.42 -26.95
N ALA A 33 -18.82 26.40 -27.70
CA ALA A 33 -19.73 26.43 -28.86
C ALA A 33 -19.20 27.05 -30.17
N GLU A 34 -19.46 26.57 -31.38
CA GLU A 34 -20.30 25.53 -31.98
C GLU A 34 -19.80 25.40 -33.45
N GLY A 35 -19.92 24.23 -34.09
CA GLY A 35 -19.43 24.09 -35.46
C GLY A 35 -19.76 22.80 -36.19
N ALA A 36 -21.01 22.73 -36.65
CA ALA A 36 -21.47 22.09 -37.90
C ALA A 36 -21.43 20.55 -38.06
N ALA A 37 -22.62 20.06 -38.43
CA ALA A 37 -22.96 18.70 -38.80
C ALA A 37 -22.36 18.25 -40.14
N ALA A 38 -22.11 16.94 -40.27
CA ALA A 38 -22.20 16.20 -41.52
C ALA A 38 -22.51 14.72 -41.26
N THR A 39 -23.16 14.11 -42.25
CA THR A 39 -24.09 12.98 -42.20
C THR A 39 -23.47 11.59 -42.42
N LEU A 40 -23.99 10.60 -41.68
CA LEU A 40 -24.41 9.22 -42.04
C LEU A 40 -23.49 8.28 -42.87
N THR A 41 -23.08 7.16 -42.24
CA THR A 41 -23.56 5.77 -42.52
C THR A 41 -22.46 4.69 -42.45
N SER A 42 -22.59 3.74 -41.51
CA SER A 42 -22.61 2.29 -41.80
C SER A 42 -22.60 1.50 -40.49
N ALA A 43 -23.52 0.54 -40.43
CA ALA A 43 -23.75 -0.36 -39.32
C ALA A 43 -22.75 -1.51 -39.33
N GLU A 44 -22.33 -1.96 -38.14
CA GLU A 44 -22.08 -3.38 -37.86
C GLU A 44 -22.03 -3.63 -36.34
N GLY A 45 -22.90 -4.52 -35.87
CA GLY A 45 -22.72 -5.30 -34.64
C GLY A 45 -23.32 -4.74 -33.33
N PRO A 46 -24.42 -5.33 -32.82
CA PRO A 46 -24.69 -5.30 -31.39
C PRO A 46 -23.76 -6.32 -30.71
N MET A 47 -22.61 -5.86 -30.21
CA MET A 47 -22.01 -6.51 -29.06
C MET A 47 -22.42 -5.69 -27.85
N GLU A 48 -23.44 -6.22 -27.20
CA GLU A 48 -23.87 -5.89 -25.85
C GLU A 48 -22.63 -5.80 -24.96
N ALA A 49 -22.12 -4.59 -24.81
CA ALA A 49 -21.20 -4.25 -23.75
C ALA A 49 -22.02 -4.45 -22.48
N VAL A 50 -21.87 -5.63 -21.87
CA VAL A 50 -22.26 -5.85 -20.50
C VAL A 50 -21.39 -4.91 -19.68
N GLU A 51 -21.89 -3.69 -19.51
CA GLU A 51 -21.39 -2.72 -18.56
C GLU A 51 -21.66 -3.32 -17.19
N ALA A 52 -20.74 -4.17 -16.74
CA ALA A 52 -20.68 -4.61 -15.37
C ALA A 52 -20.68 -3.35 -14.50
N PRO A 53 -21.55 -3.27 -13.47
CA PRO A 53 -21.63 -2.08 -12.64
C PRO A 53 -20.23 -1.76 -12.14
N VAL A 54 -19.79 -0.52 -12.31
CA VAL A 54 -18.59 0.00 -11.64
C VAL A 54 -18.90 0.02 -10.15
N GLU A 55 -18.81 -1.15 -9.51
CA GLU A 55 -18.72 -1.30 -8.07
C GLU A 55 -17.53 -0.43 -7.67
N LYS A 56 -17.79 0.69 -7.01
CA LYS A 56 -16.78 1.67 -6.57
C LYS A 56 -15.49 0.93 -6.21
N ALA A 57 -14.47 1.09 -7.04
CA ALA A 57 -13.26 0.26 -6.98
C ALA A 57 -12.67 0.37 -5.57
N ARG A 58 -12.88 -0.67 -4.75
CA ARG A 58 -12.35 -0.70 -3.39
C ARG A 58 -10.83 -0.67 -3.51
N PRO A 59 -10.13 0.18 -2.74
CA PRO A 59 -8.68 0.26 -2.82
C PRO A 59 -8.11 -1.12 -2.49
N VAL A 60 -7.09 -1.56 -3.22
CA VAL A 60 -6.45 -2.86 -2.98
C VAL A 60 -5.74 -2.86 -1.61
N LEU A 61 -5.26 -1.69 -1.17
CA LEU A 61 -4.60 -1.51 0.12
C LEU A 61 -5.26 -0.41 0.96
N THR A 62 -5.33 -0.65 2.27
CA THR A 62 -5.78 0.35 3.26
C THR A 62 -4.79 1.52 3.36
N ALA A 63 -5.28 2.77 3.32
CA ALA A 63 -4.50 3.98 3.64
C ALA A 63 -4.52 4.28 5.15
N ASN A 64 -3.64 5.17 5.63
CA ASN A 64 -3.77 5.77 6.95
C ASN A 64 -3.39 7.26 6.90
N ARG A 65 -3.79 8.08 7.89
CA ARG A 65 -3.57 9.55 7.91
C ARG A 65 -2.12 10.00 7.72
N ARG A 66 -1.15 9.11 7.92
CA ARG A 66 0.30 9.38 7.86
C ARG A 66 0.99 8.90 6.58
N GLU A 67 0.28 8.17 5.70
CA GLU A 67 0.87 7.54 4.51
C GLU A 67 -0.19 7.48 3.40
N THR A 68 0.12 8.08 2.24
CA THR A 68 -0.73 7.94 1.05
C THR A 68 -0.76 6.49 0.58
N VAL A 69 -1.78 6.12 -0.20
CA VAL A 69 -1.86 4.77 -0.77
C VAL A 69 -0.63 4.48 -1.62
N ASP A 70 -0.23 5.40 -2.49
CA ASP A 70 0.92 5.20 -3.40
C ASP A 70 2.24 5.03 -2.64
N ALA A 71 2.48 5.83 -1.59
CA ALA A 71 3.67 5.67 -0.75
C ALA A 71 3.69 4.31 -0.04
N LYS A 72 2.53 3.86 0.46
CA LYS A 72 2.40 2.54 1.08
C LYS A 72 2.64 1.41 0.08
N VAL A 73 2.10 1.54 -1.13
CA VAL A 73 2.27 0.60 -2.24
C VAL A 73 3.75 0.46 -2.57
N ALA A 74 4.44 1.58 -2.82
CA ALA A 74 5.87 1.62 -3.14
C ALA A 74 6.69 0.93 -2.05
N ARG A 75 6.48 1.30 -0.77
CA ARG A 75 7.19 0.69 0.36
C ARG A 75 6.95 -0.81 0.50
N LEU A 76 5.72 -1.29 0.30
CA LEU A 76 5.42 -2.73 0.38
C LEU A 76 6.01 -3.51 -0.80
N PHE A 77 6.04 -2.91 -1.99
CA PHE A 77 6.67 -3.46 -3.17
C PHE A 77 8.19 -3.54 -3.00
N GLU A 78 8.86 -2.47 -2.59
CA GLU A 78 10.31 -2.45 -2.36
C GLU A 78 10.74 -3.55 -1.38
N ARG A 79 9.95 -3.75 -0.31
CA ARG A 79 10.30 -4.71 0.73
C ARG A 79 9.99 -6.16 0.36
N ASN A 80 8.89 -6.42 -0.34
CA ASN A 80 8.37 -7.78 -0.50
C ASN A 80 8.20 -8.20 -1.97
N GLY A 81 8.29 -7.29 -2.93
CA GLY A 81 7.96 -7.53 -4.34
C GLY A 81 8.79 -8.64 -4.96
N ALA A 82 10.10 -8.63 -4.68
CA ALA A 82 11.04 -9.66 -5.15
C ALA A 82 10.65 -11.06 -4.67
N ASP A 83 10.17 -11.21 -3.43
CA ASP A 83 9.77 -12.51 -2.86
C ASP A 83 8.61 -13.18 -3.62
N PHE A 84 7.80 -12.36 -4.31
CA PHE A 84 6.68 -12.82 -5.13
C PHE A 84 6.98 -12.77 -6.63
N GLY A 85 8.22 -12.49 -7.03
CA GLY A 85 8.61 -12.33 -8.42
C GLY A 85 7.93 -11.16 -9.12
N ALA A 86 7.50 -10.15 -8.36
CA ALA A 86 6.87 -8.96 -8.92
C ALA A 86 7.92 -8.01 -9.49
N ARG A 87 7.69 -7.53 -10.72
CA ARG A 87 8.63 -6.61 -11.40
C ARG A 87 8.29 -5.14 -11.19
N THR A 88 7.03 -4.84 -10.90
CA THR A 88 6.54 -3.48 -10.63
C THR A 88 5.60 -3.50 -9.42
N ALA A 89 5.30 -2.31 -8.90
CA ALA A 89 4.37 -2.16 -7.80
C ALA A 89 2.95 -2.62 -8.16
N GLU A 90 2.52 -2.41 -9.40
CA GLU A 90 1.20 -2.83 -9.92
C GLU A 90 1.11 -4.35 -10.04
N ASP A 91 2.18 -5.02 -10.48
CA ASP A 91 2.26 -6.49 -10.51
C ASP A 91 2.17 -7.06 -9.09
N TYR A 92 2.89 -6.46 -8.14
CA TYR A 92 2.79 -6.83 -6.73
C TYR A 92 1.37 -6.64 -6.18
N LEU A 93 0.70 -5.51 -6.48
CA LEU A 93 -0.70 -5.29 -6.08
C LEU A 93 -1.67 -6.28 -6.71
N THR A 94 -1.45 -6.66 -7.96
CA THR A 94 -2.26 -7.68 -8.64
C THR A 94 -2.16 -9.01 -7.90
N ARG A 95 -0.96 -9.40 -7.45
CA ARG A 95 -0.74 -10.62 -6.66
C ARG A 95 -1.37 -10.52 -5.27
N VAL A 96 -1.22 -9.38 -4.59
CA VAL A 96 -1.90 -9.11 -3.31
C VAL A 96 -3.40 -9.31 -3.46
N LYS A 97 -4.01 -8.65 -4.44
CA LYS A 97 -5.46 -8.75 -4.71
C LYS A 97 -5.88 -10.18 -5.00
N ALA A 98 -5.14 -10.89 -5.86
CA ALA A 98 -5.44 -12.29 -6.19
C ALA A 98 -5.45 -13.18 -4.94
N PHE A 99 -4.39 -13.10 -4.11
CA PHE A 99 -4.27 -13.90 -2.89
C PHE A 99 -5.35 -13.55 -1.87
N THR A 100 -5.65 -12.27 -1.65
CA THR A 100 -6.57 -11.87 -0.58
C THR A 100 -8.05 -11.99 -0.96
N SER A 101 -8.40 -11.81 -2.24
CA SER A 101 -9.79 -11.88 -2.71
C SER A 101 -10.23 -13.31 -3.04
N ARG A 102 -9.30 -14.18 -3.47
CA ARG A 102 -9.55 -15.59 -3.78
C ARG A 102 -8.43 -16.45 -3.22
N PRO A 103 -8.31 -16.56 -1.88
CA PRO A 103 -7.25 -17.34 -1.28
C PRO A 103 -7.35 -18.81 -1.72
N PRO A 104 -6.20 -19.46 -2.02
CA PRO A 104 -6.15 -20.88 -2.28
C PRO A 104 -6.77 -21.72 -1.16
N ALA A 105 -7.19 -22.95 -1.49
CA ALA A 105 -7.87 -23.85 -0.55
C ALA A 105 -7.00 -24.28 0.65
N ASP A 106 -5.67 -24.26 0.50
CA ASP A 106 -4.69 -24.62 1.54
C ASP A 106 -4.31 -23.43 2.44
N VAL A 107 -5.02 -22.31 2.37
CA VAL A 107 -4.82 -21.16 3.26
C VAL A 107 -5.47 -21.40 4.62
N ASP A 108 -4.66 -21.33 5.67
CA ASP A 108 -5.10 -21.27 7.06
C ASP A 108 -5.46 -19.81 7.44
N ARG A 109 -6.41 -19.65 8.35
CA ARG A 109 -7.03 -18.36 8.67
C ARG A 109 -7.20 -18.16 10.16
N ALA A 110 -7.04 -16.91 10.61
CA ALA A 110 -7.34 -16.50 11.98
C ALA A 110 -7.95 -15.11 12.01
N GLU A 111 -8.98 -14.91 12.83
CA GLU A 111 -9.65 -13.63 12.99
C GLU A 111 -9.18 -12.92 14.27
N ARG A 112 -9.00 -11.60 14.17
CA ARG A 112 -8.71 -10.72 15.31
C ARG A 112 -9.98 -10.06 15.82
N PRO A 113 -10.08 -9.66 17.10
CA PRO A 113 -11.27 -9.00 17.65
C PRO A 113 -11.71 -7.70 16.94
N ASN A 114 -10.81 -7.05 16.20
CA ASN A 114 -11.12 -5.86 15.40
C ASN A 114 -11.70 -6.20 14.01
N GLY A 115 -11.93 -7.48 13.71
CA GLY A 115 -12.44 -7.99 12.44
C GLY A 115 -11.39 -8.14 11.34
N ASP A 116 -10.10 -7.94 11.64
CA ASP A 116 -9.05 -8.25 10.67
C ASP A 116 -8.88 -9.77 10.54
N VAL A 117 -8.72 -10.24 9.30
CA VAL A 117 -8.46 -11.65 8.99
C VAL A 117 -7.00 -11.82 8.59
N LEU A 118 -6.31 -12.71 9.29
CA LEU A 118 -4.97 -13.19 8.98
C LEU A 118 -5.08 -14.39 8.05
N LEU A 119 -4.27 -14.40 6.99
CA LEU A 119 -4.21 -15.49 6.01
C LEU A 119 -2.78 -16.03 5.97
N TYR A 120 -2.61 -17.35 5.97
CA TYR A 120 -1.31 -17.99 5.78
C TYR A 120 -1.40 -19.21 4.87
N GLN A 121 -0.58 -19.25 3.82
CA GLN A 121 -0.41 -20.41 2.94
C GLN A 121 0.97 -21.04 3.19
N ALA A 122 1.00 -22.26 3.72
CA ALA A 122 2.26 -22.93 4.02
C ALA A 122 3.06 -23.29 2.76
N SER A 123 2.39 -23.71 1.68
CA SER A 123 3.01 -24.18 0.43
C SER A 123 3.87 -23.12 -0.28
N THR A 124 3.46 -21.86 -0.21
CA THR A 124 4.18 -20.72 -0.80
C THR A 124 4.85 -19.82 0.24
N ASN A 125 4.68 -20.17 1.52
CA ASN A 125 5.03 -19.34 2.66
C ASN A 125 4.47 -17.91 2.55
N THR A 126 3.20 -17.76 2.16
CA THR A 126 2.57 -16.44 1.95
C THR A 126 1.72 -16.07 3.15
N PHE A 127 1.99 -14.90 3.74
CA PHE A 127 1.17 -14.31 4.80
C PHE A 127 0.51 -13.02 4.32
N ALA A 128 -0.75 -12.79 4.69
CA ALA A 128 -1.45 -11.54 4.45
C ALA A 128 -2.37 -11.15 5.61
N VAL A 129 -2.69 -9.86 5.68
CA VAL A 129 -3.72 -9.33 6.60
C VAL A 129 -4.77 -8.62 5.76
N VAL A 130 -6.03 -8.92 6.01
CA VAL A 130 -7.20 -8.31 5.35
C VAL A 130 -8.04 -7.61 6.42
N SER A 131 -8.52 -6.40 6.13
CA SER A 131 -9.46 -5.70 7.02
C SER A 131 -10.81 -6.39 7.04
N ARG A 132 -11.64 -6.05 8.03
CA ARG A 132 -13.06 -6.46 8.08
C ARG A 132 -13.83 -6.15 6.79
N ASP A 133 -13.46 -5.08 6.10
CA ASP A 133 -14.10 -4.64 4.86
C ASP A 133 -13.58 -5.37 3.60
N GLY A 134 -12.70 -6.36 3.78
CA GLY A 134 -12.10 -7.15 2.69
C GLY A 134 -10.91 -6.48 2.01
N VAL A 135 -10.36 -5.39 2.57
CA VAL A 135 -9.25 -4.65 1.97
C VAL A 135 -7.92 -5.14 2.53
N ALA A 136 -6.97 -5.48 1.66
CA ALA A 136 -5.66 -5.93 2.12
C ALA A 136 -4.92 -4.82 2.90
N LYS A 137 -4.20 -5.21 3.95
CA LYS A 137 -3.34 -4.32 4.74
C LYS A 137 -1.87 -4.55 4.44
N THR A 138 -1.48 -5.79 4.17
CA THR A 138 -0.12 -6.22 3.82
C THR A 138 -0.14 -7.64 3.24
N MET A 139 0.94 -8.00 2.53
CA MET A 139 1.29 -9.38 2.14
C MET A 139 2.82 -9.50 2.17
N PHE A 140 3.38 -10.63 2.59
CA PHE A 140 4.82 -10.92 2.57
C PHE A 140 5.11 -12.41 2.83
N LYS A 141 6.36 -12.83 2.62
CA LYS A 141 6.85 -14.16 3.04
C LYS A 141 7.57 -14.05 4.40
N PRO A 142 7.04 -14.61 5.50
CA PRO A 142 7.70 -14.51 6.79
C PRO A 142 8.98 -15.35 6.81
N ARG A 143 10.04 -14.84 7.46
CA ARG A 143 11.33 -15.53 7.58
C ARG A 143 11.21 -16.88 8.30
N ASP A 144 10.42 -16.92 9.37
CA ASP A 144 10.26 -18.12 10.21
C ASP A 144 9.10 -19.02 9.76
N GLY A 145 8.49 -18.73 8.61
CA GLY A 145 7.47 -19.56 8.00
C GLY A 145 6.31 -19.93 8.93
N ALA A 146 6.10 -21.24 9.10
CA ALA A 146 5.02 -21.77 9.92
C ALA A 146 5.13 -21.38 11.40
N ALA A 147 6.35 -21.14 11.91
CA ALA A 147 6.53 -20.67 13.29
C ALA A 147 5.97 -19.25 13.47
N TYR A 148 6.22 -18.36 12.51
CA TYR A 148 5.61 -17.03 12.47
C TYR A 148 4.08 -17.13 12.45
N TRP A 149 3.52 -18.06 11.67
CA TRP A 149 2.08 -18.28 11.63
C TRP A 149 1.51 -18.76 12.96
N ALA A 150 2.16 -19.73 13.62
CA ALA A 150 1.73 -20.22 14.92
C ALA A 150 1.69 -19.09 15.97
N GLU A 151 2.69 -18.21 15.97
CA GLU A 151 2.73 -17.04 16.84
C GLU A 151 1.59 -16.06 16.52
N GLN A 152 1.38 -15.72 15.25
CA GLN A 152 0.30 -14.82 14.86
C GLN A 152 -1.09 -15.36 15.24
N LYS A 153 -1.31 -16.66 15.11
CA LYS A 153 -2.55 -17.31 15.56
C LYS A 153 -2.73 -17.23 17.07
N ALA A 154 -1.68 -17.58 17.83
CA ALA A 154 -1.74 -17.55 19.29
C ALA A 154 -2.00 -16.14 19.84
N ALA A 155 -1.43 -15.11 19.20
CA ALA A 155 -1.59 -13.71 19.61
C ALA A 155 -2.88 -13.05 19.10
N ALA A 156 -3.56 -13.62 18.10
CA ALA A 156 -4.73 -13.00 17.46
C ALA A 156 -5.86 -12.64 18.45
N PRO A 157 -6.25 -13.48 19.42
CA PRO A 157 -7.33 -13.17 20.37
C PRO A 157 -7.05 -11.95 21.26
N ASP A 158 -5.78 -11.67 21.55
CA ASP A 158 -5.35 -10.58 22.44
C ASP A 158 -5.01 -9.29 21.69
N PHE A 159 -5.13 -9.28 20.36
CA PHE A 159 -4.80 -8.14 19.54
C PHE A 159 -5.57 -6.89 20.00
N GLY A 160 -4.82 -5.84 20.39
CA GLY A 160 -5.37 -4.56 20.82
C GLY A 160 -5.70 -4.44 22.32
N ARG A 161 -5.69 -5.53 23.10
CA ARG A 161 -6.13 -5.49 24.52
C ARG A 161 -5.17 -4.74 25.46
N ARG A 162 -3.85 -4.82 25.23
CA ARG A 162 -2.84 -4.22 26.14
C ARG A 162 -2.69 -2.70 26.08
N ARG A 163 -3.29 -2.02 25.09
CA ARG A 163 -3.24 -0.55 25.01
C ARG A 163 -4.30 0.16 25.86
N SER A 164 -5.25 -0.58 26.42
CA SER A 164 -6.35 0.00 27.21
C SER A 164 -6.10 0.01 28.72
N THR A 165 -5.10 -0.73 29.22
CA THR A 165 -4.87 -0.92 30.68
C THR A 165 -3.73 -0.07 31.25
N GLY A 166 -3.29 0.98 30.53
CA GLY A 166 -2.10 1.77 30.90
C GLY A 166 -2.34 3.20 31.41
N ASN A 167 -3.59 3.61 31.68
CA ASN A 167 -3.91 5.00 32.06
C ASN A 167 -4.62 5.15 33.43
N GLU A 168 -4.60 4.12 34.28
CA GLU A 168 -5.19 4.19 35.63
C GLU A 168 -4.12 3.81 36.65
N GLY A 169 -3.34 4.80 37.12
CA GLY A 169 -2.29 4.55 38.11
C GLY A 169 -1.44 5.74 38.53
N GLY A 170 -1.98 6.96 38.48
CA GLY A 170 -1.30 8.16 38.98
C GLY A 170 -2.29 9.06 39.70
N GLY A 171 -2.69 8.63 40.90
CA GLY A 171 -3.37 9.47 41.90
C GLY A 171 -2.38 9.99 42.91
#